data_AF-A0A0P7XN20-F1
#
_entry.id   AF-A0A0P7XN20-F1
#
_cell.length_a   1.000
_cell.length_b   1.000
_cell.length_c   1.000
_cell.angle_alpha   90.00
_cell.angle_beta   90.00
_cell.angle_gamma   90.00
#
_symmetry.space_group_name_H-M   'P 1'
#
loop_
_entity.id
_entity.type
_entity.pdbx_description
1 polymer ?
#
loop_
_entity_poly.entity_id
_entity_poly.type
_entity_poly.pdbx_seq_one_letter_code
_entity_poly.pdbx_strand_id
1 'polypeptide(L)'
;MTSENETPGAAGTATEGEFETGQVPPIEYRIRKEWANAAWFALDHCDPQDVAHICATCLAELETGGPVMGDLLGTVTGDALFWADCAPPHELAAYGCAALDRLRGLALGLNTRKRLFARLWETFDPKDRQAFLTRVDAEGRFLRRGAA
;
A
#
# COMPACT_ATOMS: atom_id res chain seq x y z
N MET A 1 -54.60 13.80 40.29
CA MET A 1 -54.38 15.26 40.17
C MET A 1 -52.95 15.51 40.60
N THR A 2 -51.97 15.85 39.78
CA THR A 2 -51.92 16.24 38.36
C THR A 2 -50.50 15.90 37.88
N SER A 3 -50.41 15.34 36.68
CA SER A 3 -49.18 15.24 35.90
C SER A 3 -48.63 16.64 35.61
N GLU A 4 -47.31 16.77 35.49
CA GLU A 4 -46.74 17.66 34.49
C GLU A 4 -45.38 17.12 34.03
N ASN A 5 -45.31 17.01 32.72
CA ASN A 5 -44.29 16.38 31.89
C ASN A 5 -43.62 17.56 31.18
N GLU A 6 -42.35 17.85 31.42
CA GLU A 6 -41.62 18.81 30.59
C GLU A 6 -40.24 18.29 30.22
N THR A 7 -40.12 18.05 28.93
CA THR A 7 -38.89 17.77 28.18
C THR A 7 -38.34 19.11 27.68
N PRO A 8 -37.04 19.36 27.76
CA PRO A 8 -36.36 20.21 26.80
C PRO A 8 -35.41 19.32 25.98
N GLY A 9 -35.66 19.11 24.70
CA GLY A 9 -35.38 20.15 23.71
C GLY A 9 -33.96 19.93 23.19
N ALA A 10 -33.79 18.90 22.35
CA ALA A 10 -32.57 18.65 21.61
C ALA A 10 -32.37 19.77 20.57
N ALA A 11 -31.57 20.77 20.92
CA ALA A 11 -30.96 21.68 19.95
C ALA A 11 -29.51 21.23 19.76
N GLY A 12 -29.23 20.67 18.58
CA GLY A 12 -27.90 20.19 18.22
C GLY A 12 -26.87 21.32 18.29
N THR A 13 -25.91 21.18 19.19
CA THR A 13 -24.67 21.93 19.14
C THR A 13 -23.77 21.23 18.12
N ALA A 14 -23.54 21.91 17.00
CA ALA A 14 -22.44 21.59 16.12
C ALA A 14 -21.15 21.60 16.96
N THR A 15 -20.40 20.50 16.93
CA THR A 15 -19.04 20.41 17.46
C THR A 15 -18.12 21.30 16.64
N GLU A 16 -18.16 22.60 16.93
CA GLU A 16 -17.03 23.49 16.68
C GLU A 16 -15.99 23.16 17.76
N GLY A 17 -14.92 22.49 17.35
CA GLY A 17 -13.75 22.29 18.19
C GLY A 17 -13.08 23.62 18.43
N GLU A 18 -13.53 24.34 19.45
CA GLU A 18 -12.86 25.51 20.00
C GLU A 18 -11.47 25.08 20.49
N PHE A 19 -10.43 25.40 19.72
CA PHE A 19 -9.06 25.36 20.21
C PHE A 19 -8.83 26.61 21.06
N GLU A 20 -8.82 26.45 22.38
CA GLU A 20 -8.50 27.50 23.34
C GLU A 20 -7.19 28.19 22.94
N THR A 21 -7.29 29.46 22.57
CA THR A 21 -6.18 30.35 22.28
C THR A 21 -5.43 30.68 23.57
N GLY A 22 -4.22 30.15 23.75
CA GLY A 22 -3.31 30.69 24.78
C GLY A 22 -2.17 29.80 25.26
N GLN A 23 -2.20 28.48 25.04
CA GLN A 23 -1.16 27.61 25.58
C GLN A 23 -0.02 27.43 24.57
N VAL A 24 1.17 27.97 24.90
CA VAL A 24 2.37 27.75 24.10
C VAL A 24 2.61 26.23 24.02
N PRO A 25 2.72 25.64 22.81
CA PRO A 25 2.88 24.20 22.68
C PRO A 25 4.17 23.74 23.38
N PRO A 26 4.19 22.49 23.90
CA PRO A 26 5.38 21.91 24.48
C PRO A 26 6.60 22.04 23.54
N ILE A 27 7.78 22.28 24.10
CA ILE A 27 9.00 22.52 23.32
C ILE A 27 9.28 21.41 22.29
N GLU A 28 9.02 20.16 22.66
CA GLU A 28 9.17 19.01 21.77
C GLU A 28 8.25 19.06 20.55
N TYR A 29 7.00 19.48 20.74
CA TYR A 29 6.05 19.62 19.64
C TYR A 29 6.53 20.69 18.66
N ARG A 30 7.03 21.81 19.18
CA ARG A 30 7.57 22.89 18.36
C ARG A 30 8.78 22.40 17.55
N ILE A 31 9.70 21.66 18.17
CA ILE A 31 10.85 21.07 17.48
C ILE A 31 10.40 20.12 16.37
N ARG A 32 9.45 19.21 16.65
CA ARG A 32 8.90 18.30 15.63
C ARG A 32 8.24 19.05 14.47
N LYS A 33 7.53 20.15 14.77
CA LYS A 33 6.90 21.00 13.76
C LYS A 33 7.94 21.68 12.87
N GLU A 34 9.03 22.21 13.44
CA GLU A 34 10.12 22.79 12.65
C GLU A 34 10.80 21.76 11.75
N TRP A 35 11.01 20.52 12.23
CA TRP A 35 11.52 19.44 11.39
C TRP A 35 10.58 19.08 10.24
N ALA A 36 9.27 19.03 10.49
CA ALA A 36 8.28 18.78 9.45
C ALA A 36 8.30 19.88 8.37
N ASN A 37 8.39 21.14 8.78
CA ASN A 37 8.49 22.27 7.86
C ASN A 37 9.79 22.20 7.03
N ALA A 38 10.91 21.87 7.65
CA ALA A 38 12.19 21.72 6.97
C ALA A 38 12.17 20.56 5.96
N ALA A 39 11.56 19.43 6.31
CA ALA A 39 11.38 18.30 5.40
C ALA A 39 10.49 18.66 4.20
N TRP A 40 9.37 19.37 4.44
CA TRP A 40 8.51 19.86 3.38
C TRP A 40 9.24 20.81 2.43
N PHE A 41 9.98 21.77 2.99
CA PHE A 41 10.79 22.71 2.22
C PHE A 41 11.82 21.98 1.35
N ALA A 42 12.49 20.95 1.88
CA ALA A 42 13.44 20.16 1.11
C ALA A 42 12.77 19.41 -0.06
N LEU A 43 11.60 18.81 0.16
CA LEU A 43 10.84 18.12 -0.88
C LEU A 43 10.38 19.09 -1.98
N ASP A 44 9.96 20.30 -1.64
CA ASP A 44 9.51 21.32 -2.61
C ASP A 44 10.62 21.73 -3.61
N HIS A 45 11.90 21.56 -3.23
CA HIS A 45 13.05 21.91 -4.06
C HIS A 45 13.67 20.72 -4.81
N CYS A 46 13.12 19.51 -4.65
CA CYS A 46 13.59 18.33 -5.36
C CYS A 46 12.93 18.18 -6.74
N ASP A 47 13.51 17.36 -7.61
CA ASP A 47 12.85 16.96 -8.85
C ASP A 47 11.54 16.20 -8.54
N PRO A 48 10.44 16.45 -9.28
CA PRO A 48 9.16 15.79 -9.02
C PRO A 48 9.20 14.25 -9.02
N GLN A 49 10.09 13.63 -9.80
CA GLN A 49 10.25 12.17 -9.79
C GLN A 49 10.96 11.68 -8.52
N ASP A 50 11.97 12.42 -8.06
CA ASP A 50 12.70 12.10 -6.84
C ASP A 50 11.82 12.28 -5.59
N VAL A 51 10.99 13.35 -5.56
CA VAL A 51 9.98 13.55 -4.49
C VAL A 51 9.05 12.36 -4.40
N ALA A 52 8.48 11.93 -5.54
CA ALA A 52 7.58 10.80 -5.58
C ALA A 52 8.26 9.51 -5.08
N HIS A 53 9.54 9.29 -5.42
CA HIS A 53 10.30 8.13 -4.99
C HIS A 53 10.62 8.16 -3.48
N ILE A 54 11.05 9.30 -2.95
CA ILE A 54 11.38 9.49 -1.53
C ILE A 54 10.12 9.33 -0.67
N CYS A 55 9.01 9.98 -1.05
CA CYS A 55 7.74 9.84 -0.35
C CYS A 55 7.21 8.40 -0.40
N ALA A 56 7.33 7.71 -1.54
CA ALA A 56 6.93 6.31 -1.65
C ALA A 56 7.78 5.37 -0.78
N THR A 57 9.08 5.62 -0.69
CA THR A 57 9.98 4.84 0.17
C THR A 57 9.66 5.08 1.64
N CYS A 58 9.50 6.34 2.05
CA CYS A 58 9.09 6.70 3.39
C CYS A 58 7.74 6.09 3.75
N LEU A 59 6.74 6.16 2.86
CA LEU A 59 5.43 5.54 3.08
C LEU A 59 5.52 4.00 3.15
N ALA A 60 6.36 3.36 2.36
CA ALA A 60 6.55 1.90 2.44
C ALA A 60 7.29 1.46 3.71
N GLU A 61 8.17 2.31 4.24
CA GLU A 61 8.83 2.10 5.54
C GLU A 61 7.87 2.39 6.71
N LEU A 62 6.95 3.34 6.53
CA LEU A 62 5.91 3.70 7.51
C LEU A 62 4.67 2.80 7.44
N GLU A 63 4.44 2.10 6.32
CA GLU A 63 3.44 1.05 6.20
C GLU A 63 3.85 -0.12 7.11
N THR A 64 3.48 -0.03 8.38
CA THR A 64 3.14 -1.20 9.19
C THR A 64 1.98 -1.89 8.48
N GLY A 65 2.17 -3.13 8.05
CA GLY A 65 1.32 -3.80 7.08
C GLY A 65 -0.18 -3.77 7.39
N GLY A 66 -0.97 -3.13 6.54
CA GLY A 66 -2.40 -3.37 6.40
C GLY A 66 -3.30 -3.02 7.62
N PRO A 67 -4.62 -3.23 7.50
CA PRO A 67 -5.59 -2.85 8.53
C PRO A 67 -5.28 -3.54 9.87
N VAL A 68 -5.27 -2.75 10.95
CA VAL A 68 -4.90 -3.08 12.35
C VAL A 68 -5.61 -4.31 12.95
N MET A 69 -6.66 -4.84 12.31
CA MET A 69 -7.30 -6.09 12.73
C MET A 69 -6.61 -7.35 12.20
N GLY A 70 -5.61 -7.24 11.31
CA GLY A 70 -4.88 -8.36 10.73
C GLY A 70 -3.47 -8.59 11.27
N ASP A 71 -3.00 -7.79 12.24
CA ASP A 71 -1.59 -7.82 12.67
C ASP A 71 -1.40 -7.84 14.20
N LEU A 72 -2.17 -8.67 14.90
CA LEU A 72 -1.93 -8.90 16.35
C LEU A 72 -0.76 -9.87 16.63
N LEU A 73 -0.26 -10.59 15.62
CA LEU A 73 0.73 -11.66 15.78
C LEU A 73 1.79 -11.74 14.65
N GLY A 74 1.92 -10.74 13.77
CA GLY A 74 2.86 -10.81 12.63
C GLY A 74 2.36 -11.71 11.50
N THR A 75 1.03 -11.79 11.32
CA THR A 75 0.35 -12.84 10.56
C THR A 75 0.05 -12.48 9.11
N VAL A 76 0.34 -11.29 8.57
CA VAL A 76 -0.06 -10.98 7.18
C VAL A 76 0.50 -12.00 6.15
N THR A 77 1.73 -12.47 6.35
CA THR A 77 2.29 -13.57 5.53
C THR A 77 1.69 -14.93 5.91
N GLY A 78 1.42 -15.16 7.20
CA GLY A 78 0.82 -16.40 7.71
C GLY A 78 -0.64 -16.61 7.26
N ASP A 79 -1.44 -15.56 7.26
CA ASP A 79 -2.82 -15.53 6.79
C ASP A 79 -2.86 -15.67 5.27
N ALA A 80 -1.96 -15.00 4.54
CA ALA A 80 -1.84 -15.18 3.10
C ALA A 80 -1.46 -16.62 2.72
N LEU A 81 -0.56 -17.27 3.48
CA LEU A 81 -0.25 -18.69 3.33
C LEU A 81 -1.45 -19.57 3.64
N PHE A 82 -2.14 -19.33 4.76
CA PHE A 82 -3.34 -20.07 5.14
C PHE A 82 -4.43 -20.02 4.06
N TRP A 83 -4.70 -18.83 3.52
CA TRP A 83 -5.67 -18.67 2.43
C TRP A 83 -5.19 -19.33 1.13
N ALA A 84 -3.90 -19.25 0.82
CA ALA A 84 -3.34 -19.92 -0.34
C ALA A 84 -3.43 -21.46 -0.22
N ASP A 85 -3.23 -22.01 0.97
CA ASP A 85 -3.33 -23.45 1.23
C ASP A 85 -4.78 -23.96 1.12
N CYS A 86 -5.76 -23.12 1.47
CA CYS A 86 -7.18 -23.47 1.38
C CYS A 86 -7.76 -23.27 -0.03
N ALA A 87 -7.16 -22.40 -0.84
CA ALA A 87 -7.72 -22.01 -2.13
C ALA A 87 -7.51 -23.09 -3.22
N PRO A 88 -8.53 -23.38 -4.04
CA PRO A 88 -8.35 -24.24 -5.20
C PRO A 88 -7.47 -23.57 -6.28
N PRO A 89 -6.83 -24.35 -7.19
CA PRO A 89 -5.84 -23.81 -8.13
C PRO A 89 -6.33 -22.65 -9.02
N HIS A 90 -7.61 -22.63 -9.38
CA HIS A 90 -8.17 -21.56 -10.21
C HIS A 90 -8.35 -20.24 -9.43
N GLU A 91 -8.63 -20.31 -8.13
CA GLU A 91 -8.70 -19.14 -7.26
C GLU A 91 -7.31 -18.56 -7.01
N LEU A 92 -6.31 -19.41 -6.77
CA LEU A 92 -4.90 -18.98 -6.64
C LEU A 92 -4.44 -18.19 -7.86
N ALA A 93 -4.76 -18.68 -9.06
CA ALA A 93 -4.45 -17.97 -10.30
C ALA A 93 -5.20 -16.63 -10.40
N ALA A 94 -6.49 -16.59 -10.02
CA ALA A 94 -7.28 -15.37 -10.03
C ALA A 94 -6.73 -14.31 -9.06
N TYR A 95 -6.40 -14.70 -7.83
CA TYR A 95 -5.79 -13.83 -6.82
C TYR A 95 -4.44 -13.30 -7.29
N GLY A 96 -3.59 -14.17 -7.85
CA GLY A 96 -2.29 -13.78 -8.40
C GLY A 96 -2.42 -12.75 -9.53
N CYS A 97 -3.32 -12.96 -10.48
CA CYS A 97 -3.59 -12.02 -11.57
C CYS A 97 -4.11 -10.67 -11.04
N ALA A 98 -5.12 -10.70 -10.17
CA ALA A 98 -5.69 -9.49 -9.59
C ALA A 98 -4.64 -8.69 -8.78
N ALA A 99 -3.77 -9.37 -8.03
CA ALA A 99 -2.66 -8.75 -7.32
C ALA A 99 -1.67 -8.07 -8.28
N LEU A 100 -1.27 -8.77 -9.36
CA LEU A 100 -0.38 -8.21 -10.38
C LEU A 100 -0.98 -6.98 -11.07
N ASP A 101 -2.27 -6.99 -11.36
CA ASP A 101 -2.98 -5.85 -11.96
C ASP A 101 -3.06 -4.67 -10.99
N ARG A 102 -3.37 -4.90 -9.72
CA ARG A 102 -3.41 -3.85 -8.69
C ARG A 102 -2.02 -3.22 -8.46
N LEU A 103 -0.95 -3.99 -8.62
CA LEU A 103 0.42 -3.47 -8.55
C LEU A 103 0.80 -2.58 -9.74
N ARG A 104 -0.02 -2.50 -10.81
CA ARG A 104 0.24 -1.58 -11.93
C ARG A 104 -0.12 -0.16 -11.49
N GLY A 105 0.87 0.74 -11.53
CA GLY A 105 0.68 2.15 -11.19
C GLY A 105 1.04 2.54 -9.75
N LEU A 106 1.39 1.57 -8.90
CA LEU A 106 1.95 1.87 -7.57
C LEU A 106 3.44 2.21 -7.69
N ALA A 107 3.91 3.16 -6.89
CA ALA A 107 5.30 3.64 -6.91
C ALA A 107 6.34 2.51 -6.71
N LEU A 108 6.03 1.50 -5.88
CA LEU A 108 6.86 0.30 -5.71
C LEU A 108 6.35 -0.93 -6.47
N GLY A 109 5.28 -0.77 -7.25
CA GLY A 109 4.60 -1.85 -7.95
C GLY A 109 5.48 -2.56 -8.99
N LEU A 110 6.45 -1.86 -9.61
CA LEU A 110 7.39 -2.49 -10.54
C LEU A 110 8.36 -3.45 -9.84
N ASN A 111 8.94 -3.05 -8.71
CA ASN A 111 9.89 -3.88 -7.97
C ASN A 111 9.18 -5.10 -7.34
N THR A 112 7.96 -4.92 -6.83
CA THR A 112 7.15 -6.03 -6.33
C THR A 112 6.79 -7.01 -7.42
N ARG A 113 6.38 -6.54 -8.61
CA ARG A 113 6.11 -7.43 -9.77
C ARG A 113 7.35 -8.19 -10.23
N LYS A 114 8.53 -7.56 -10.24
CA LYS A 114 9.80 -8.25 -10.55
C LYS A 114 10.10 -9.37 -9.56
N ARG A 115 9.90 -9.14 -8.26
CA ARG A 115 10.06 -10.16 -7.21
C ARG A 115 9.10 -11.33 -7.39
N LEU A 116 7.82 -11.04 -7.66
CA LEU A 116 6.81 -12.07 -7.92
C LEU A 116 7.15 -12.88 -9.18
N PHE A 117 7.57 -12.21 -10.24
CA PHE A 117 8.02 -12.88 -11.46
C PHE A 117 9.23 -13.78 -11.22
N ALA A 118 10.23 -13.32 -10.45
CA ALA A 118 11.40 -14.13 -10.11
C ALA A 118 11.01 -15.41 -9.36
N ARG A 119 10.08 -15.32 -8.39
CA ARG A 119 9.55 -16.49 -7.69
C ARG A 119 8.81 -17.45 -8.62
N LEU A 120 7.98 -16.94 -9.53
CA LEU A 120 7.31 -17.77 -10.54
C LEU A 120 8.33 -18.44 -11.46
N TRP A 121 9.34 -17.70 -11.93
CA TRP A 121 10.40 -18.19 -12.80
C TRP A 121 11.20 -19.32 -12.16
N GLU A 122 11.47 -19.23 -10.86
CA GLU A 122 12.15 -20.27 -10.06
C GLU A 122 11.38 -21.61 -10.06
N THR A 123 10.06 -21.60 -10.26
CA THR A 123 9.25 -22.83 -10.30
C THR A 123 9.31 -23.57 -11.63
N PHE A 124 9.69 -22.90 -12.72
CA PHE A 124 9.77 -23.53 -14.05
C PHE A 124 11.02 -24.40 -14.17
N ASP A 125 10.89 -25.51 -14.89
CA ASP A 125 12.03 -26.36 -15.20
C ASP A 125 12.95 -25.69 -16.26
N PRO A 126 14.21 -26.14 -16.40
CA PRO A 126 15.13 -25.56 -17.38
C PRO A 126 14.60 -25.58 -18.81
N LYS A 127 13.81 -26.59 -19.20
CA LYS A 127 13.22 -26.69 -20.54
C LYS A 127 12.17 -25.61 -20.77
N ASP A 128 11.27 -25.39 -19.83
CA ASP A 128 10.23 -24.36 -19.92
C ASP A 128 10.82 -22.96 -19.88
N ARG A 129 11.86 -22.73 -19.05
CA ARG A 129 12.63 -21.47 -19.06
C ARG A 129 13.25 -21.22 -20.43
N GLN A 130 13.90 -22.22 -21.02
CA GLN A 130 14.50 -22.09 -22.35
C GLN A 130 13.43 -21.81 -23.41
N ALA A 131 12.32 -22.54 -23.39
CA ALA A 131 11.20 -22.33 -24.31
C ALA A 131 10.62 -20.90 -24.19
N PHE A 132 10.53 -20.36 -22.97
CA PHE A 132 10.11 -18.98 -22.74
C PHE A 132 11.11 -17.97 -23.34
N LEU A 133 12.41 -18.17 -23.13
CA LEU A 133 13.45 -17.30 -23.69
C LEU A 133 13.48 -17.34 -25.22
N THR A 134 13.17 -18.48 -25.85
CA THR A 134 13.07 -18.55 -27.33
C THR A 134 11.92 -17.73 -27.92
N ARG A 135 10.97 -17.28 -27.08
CA ARG A 135 9.90 -16.37 -27.49
C ARG A 135 10.30 -14.90 -27.39
N VAL A 136 11.55 -14.59 -27.03
CA VAL A 136 12.05 -13.23 -26.89
C VAL A 136 13.20 -13.02 -27.87
N ASP A 137 13.20 -11.91 -28.62
CA ASP A 137 14.32 -11.55 -29.51
C ASP A 137 15.52 -10.97 -28.74
N ALA A 138 16.62 -10.68 -29.45
CA ALA A 138 17.83 -10.13 -28.86
C ALA A 138 17.62 -8.73 -28.24
N GLU A 139 16.57 -8.03 -28.66
CA GLU A 139 16.16 -6.71 -28.14
C GLU A 139 15.15 -6.82 -26.99
N GLY A 140 14.78 -8.02 -26.55
CA GLY A 140 13.87 -8.24 -25.43
C GLY A 140 12.38 -8.17 -25.80
N ARG A 141 12.03 -8.18 -27.09
CA ARG A 141 10.63 -8.16 -27.56
C ARG A 141 10.09 -9.58 -27.73
N PHE A 142 8.85 -9.77 -27.31
CA PHE A 142 8.18 -11.06 -27.53
C PHE A 142 7.86 -11.28 -29.00
N LEU A 143 8.38 -12.38 -29.54
CA LEU A 143 8.05 -12.92 -30.85
C LEU A 143 6.61 -13.44 -30.83
N ARG A 144 5.66 -12.70 -31.41
CA ARG A 144 4.31 -13.20 -31.66
C ARG A 144 4.37 -14.26 -32.76
N ARG A 145 4.47 -15.54 -32.40
CA ARG A 145 4.02 -16.59 -33.32
C ARG A 145 2.49 -16.55 -33.33
N GLY A 146 1.92 -16.22 -34.49
CA GLY A 146 0.48 -16.37 -34.72
C GLY A 146 0.06 -17.79 -34.39
N ALA A 147 -1.04 -17.92 -33.65
CA ALA A 147 -1.74 -19.18 -33.52
C ALA A 147 -2.15 -19.65 -34.93
N ALA A 148 -1.71 -20.85 -35.29
CA ALA A 148 -2.34 -21.64 -36.36
C ALA A 148 -3.47 -22.45 -35.73
#